data_AF-A0A8J6HK33-F1
#
_entry.id   AF-A0A8J6HK33-F1
#
_cell.length_a   1.000
_cell.length_b   1.000
_cell.length_c   1.000
_cell.angle_alpha   90.00
_cell.angle_beta   90.00
_cell.angle_gamma   90.00
#
_symmetry.space_group_name_H-M   'P 1'
#
loop_
_entity.id
_entity.type
_entity.pdbx_description
1 polymer ?
#
loop_
_entity_poly.entity_id
_entity_poly.type
_entity_poly.pdbx_seq_one_letter_code
_entity_poly.pdbx_strand_id
1 'polypeptide(L)'
;MDTINNALSAKNVRVHGMSSSKWTTRDKITQYKGLKVIENVHQVNFTKRKVLDKLQYQMRLKSQQLIDLKLEEALLQDRLKYEVFDKIKEERIAQIITGKVQDAILKKEAALAIQQTYAEIINVMKKDALYFDGILFTIQNDYWYQCRCVLNAAKQGQLATEYKNDREQEFEALEKAILQDMKTQKADLEEVREKAENLHSNLKHLLRRDSDLTTCIMKVEETQDFEMLHDDLRKIEATLKFLRDTTLVSSFELIYPSLQEQLRQKRRLSALAKKCERNRETIMNKMNHAEMMSNLLKNTMVETTGEYKKRKKELMDEIEEENEKKRICDHSITFKRNLIAQVRISLRQIHQLCKTIKTPEEKVLEKKQAEFGPFPEDAPYMFPHFRSFSTWYIQVKYLF
;
A
#
# COMPACT_ATOMS: atom_id res chain seq x y z
N MET A 1 70.62 -39.15 -74.07
CA MET A 1 71.14 -40.51 -73.81
C MET A 1 70.42 -41.46 -74.73
N ASP A 2 71.00 -41.63 -75.91
CA ASP A 2 70.47 -42.41 -77.03
C ASP A 2 70.66 -43.91 -76.76
N THR A 3 69.54 -44.61 -76.57
CA THR A 3 69.48 -46.08 -76.58
C THR A 3 68.27 -46.51 -77.40
N ILE A 4 68.32 -46.35 -78.72
CA ILE A 4 67.30 -46.86 -79.66
C ILE A 4 67.84 -47.96 -80.59
N ASN A 5 69.15 -48.22 -80.60
CA ASN A 5 69.74 -49.20 -81.50
C ASN A 5 69.92 -50.58 -80.86
N ASN A 6 68.83 -51.32 -80.63
CA ASN A 6 68.83 -52.79 -80.75
C ASN A 6 67.45 -53.49 -80.70
N ALA A 7 66.37 -52.87 -81.18
CA ALA A 7 65.03 -53.47 -81.10
C ALA A 7 64.73 -54.52 -82.18
N LEU A 8 65.67 -54.84 -83.08
CA LEU A 8 65.49 -55.77 -84.21
C LEU A 8 66.27 -57.10 -84.05
N SER A 9 66.56 -57.50 -82.82
CA SER A 9 67.04 -58.87 -82.56
C SER A 9 65.87 -59.85 -82.67
N ALA A 10 66.06 -60.97 -83.36
CA ALA A 10 65.06 -62.04 -83.56
C ALA A 10 64.44 -62.57 -82.25
N LYS A 11 65.08 -62.31 -81.10
CA LYS A 11 64.58 -62.65 -79.76
C LYS A 11 63.31 -61.87 -79.38
N ASN A 12 63.16 -60.62 -79.82
CA ASN A 12 62.02 -59.76 -79.43
C ASN A 12 60.76 -60.01 -80.28
N VAL A 13 60.91 -60.62 -81.46
CA VAL A 13 59.78 -61.00 -82.33
C VAL A 13 58.94 -62.13 -81.70
N ARG A 14 59.52 -62.96 -80.82
CA ARG A 14 58.80 -64.01 -80.08
C ARG A 14 57.85 -63.48 -79.01
N VAL A 15 58.14 -62.31 -78.42
CA VAL A 15 57.40 -61.79 -77.26
C VAL A 15 55.99 -61.31 -77.65
N HIS A 16 55.76 -60.96 -78.92
CA HIS A 16 54.46 -60.48 -79.41
C HIS A 16 53.61 -61.57 -80.08
N GLY A 17 53.82 -62.86 -79.75
CA GLY A 17 52.91 -63.94 -80.15
C GLY A 17 52.94 -64.34 -81.64
N MET A 18 53.92 -63.89 -82.42
CA MET A 18 54.04 -64.19 -83.86
C MET A 18 54.73 -65.57 -84.11
N SER A 19 54.06 -66.67 -83.75
CA SER A 19 54.60 -68.04 -83.80
C SER A 19 54.30 -68.85 -85.07
N SER A 20 53.64 -68.27 -86.09
CA SER A 20 53.35 -69.00 -87.34
C SER A 20 54.63 -69.27 -88.16
N SER A 21 54.80 -70.52 -88.63
CA SER A 21 55.93 -70.99 -89.43
C SER A 21 55.84 -70.63 -90.92
N LYS A 22 54.70 -70.10 -91.38
CA LYS A 22 54.44 -69.74 -92.79
C LYS A 22 54.94 -68.35 -93.22
N TRP A 23 55.54 -67.59 -92.31
CA TRP A 23 55.86 -66.17 -92.52
C TRP A 23 57.36 -65.97 -92.68
N THR A 24 57.80 -65.28 -93.74
CA THR A 24 59.21 -64.98 -93.95
C THR A 24 59.70 -63.92 -92.96
N THR A 25 61.01 -63.90 -92.67
CA THR A 25 61.62 -62.94 -91.73
C THR A 25 61.33 -61.47 -92.12
N ARG A 26 61.19 -61.20 -93.43
CA ARG A 26 60.85 -59.87 -93.96
C ARG A 26 59.42 -59.46 -93.60
N ASP A 27 58.45 -60.38 -93.66
CA ASP A 27 57.04 -60.11 -93.32
C ASP A 27 56.87 -59.79 -91.83
N LYS A 28 57.56 -60.53 -90.96
CA LYS A 28 57.55 -60.29 -89.50
C LYS A 28 58.14 -58.92 -89.13
N ILE A 29 59.19 -58.48 -89.82
CA ILE A 29 59.79 -57.15 -89.61
C ILE A 29 58.84 -56.04 -90.08
N THR A 30 58.17 -56.20 -91.22
CA THR A 30 57.21 -55.22 -91.74
C THR A 30 56.00 -55.07 -90.81
N GLN A 31 55.45 -56.18 -90.30
CA GLN A 31 54.36 -56.16 -89.33
C GLN A 31 54.78 -55.55 -87.99
N TYR A 32 55.98 -55.88 -87.49
CA TYR A 32 56.52 -55.29 -86.26
C TYR A 32 56.73 -53.77 -86.39
N LYS A 33 57.19 -53.29 -87.56
CA LYS A 33 57.26 -51.85 -87.85
C LYS A 33 55.88 -51.20 -87.84
N GLY A 34 54.87 -51.84 -88.42
CA GLY A 34 53.48 -51.38 -88.36
C GLY A 34 52.95 -51.29 -86.92
N LEU A 35 53.16 -52.33 -86.11
CA LEU A 35 52.76 -52.36 -84.70
C LEU A 35 53.44 -51.25 -83.88
N LYS A 36 54.73 -50.99 -84.11
CA LYS A 36 55.47 -49.93 -83.40
C LYS A 36 55.03 -48.53 -83.79
N VAL A 37 54.63 -48.32 -85.05
CA VAL A 37 54.02 -47.04 -85.49
C VAL A 37 52.65 -46.85 -84.83
N ILE A 38 51.83 -47.90 -84.76
CA ILE A 38 50.52 -47.88 -84.09
C ILE A 38 50.69 -47.56 -82.60
N GLU A 39 51.63 -48.20 -81.92
CA GLU A 39 51.94 -47.94 -80.51
C GLU A 39 52.39 -46.49 -80.28
N ASN A 40 53.26 -45.96 -81.14
CA ASN A 40 53.68 -44.56 -81.07
C ASN A 40 52.51 -43.58 -81.28
N VAL A 41 51.62 -43.86 -82.24
CA VAL A 41 50.42 -43.06 -82.48
C VAL A 41 49.48 -43.11 -81.26
N HIS A 42 49.29 -44.28 -80.64
CA HIS A 42 48.53 -44.40 -79.39
C HIS A 42 49.17 -43.61 -78.25
N GLN A 43 50.49 -43.67 -78.10
CA GLN A 43 51.22 -42.93 -77.06
C GLN A 43 51.11 -41.41 -77.27
N VAL A 44 51.23 -40.94 -78.50
CA VAL A 44 51.06 -39.52 -78.86
C VAL A 44 49.62 -39.07 -78.62
N ASN A 45 48.63 -39.87 -79.02
CA ASN A 45 47.21 -39.57 -78.79
C ASN A 45 46.87 -39.56 -77.30
N PHE A 46 47.40 -40.50 -76.52
CA PHE A 46 47.25 -40.52 -75.07
C PHE A 46 47.85 -39.27 -74.42
N THR A 47 49.06 -38.88 -74.84
CA THR A 47 49.73 -37.68 -74.33
C THR A 47 48.94 -36.41 -74.67
N LYS A 48 48.48 -36.28 -75.92
CA LYS A 48 47.64 -35.15 -76.36
C LYS A 48 46.31 -35.11 -75.60
N ARG A 49 45.68 -36.27 -75.38
CA ARG A 49 44.43 -36.37 -74.62
C ARG A 49 44.63 -35.92 -73.17
N LYS A 50 45.70 -36.38 -72.51
CA LYS A 50 46.05 -35.97 -71.15
C LYS A 50 46.27 -34.45 -71.05
N VAL A 51 46.92 -33.84 -72.04
CA VAL A 51 47.11 -32.37 -72.09
C VAL A 51 45.78 -31.66 -72.28
N LEU A 52 44.92 -32.16 -73.18
CA LEU A 52 43.58 -31.61 -73.40
C LEU A 52 42.73 -31.69 -72.13
N ASP A 53 42.71 -32.83 -71.44
CA ASP A 53 41.95 -33.01 -70.19
C ASP A 53 42.47 -32.05 -69.10
N LYS A 54 43.80 -31.84 -69.02
CA LYS A 54 44.41 -30.84 -68.11
C LYS A 54 43.96 -29.42 -68.44
N LEU A 55 43.96 -29.04 -69.72
CA LEU A 55 43.52 -27.70 -70.16
C LEU A 55 42.03 -27.49 -69.91
N GLN A 56 41.19 -28.50 -70.18
CA GLN A 56 39.76 -28.44 -69.88
C GLN A 56 39.49 -28.27 -68.38
N TYR A 57 40.24 -28.99 -67.54
CA TYR A 57 40.14 -28.81 -66.09
C TYR A 57 40.54 -27.40 -65.64
N GLN A 58 41.64 -26.85 -66.16
CA GLN A 58 42.08 -25.49 -65.86
C GLN A 58 41.07 -24.43 -66.31
N MET A 59 40.51 -24.59 -67.51
CA MET A 59 39.46 -23.71 -68.03
C MET A 59 38.23 -23.73 -67.12
N ARG A 60 37.78 -24.91 -66.69
CA ARG A 60 36.65 -25.05 -65.75
C ARG A 60 36.93 -24.36 -64.42
N LEU A 61 38.13 -24.54 -63.86
CA LEU A 61 38.51 -23.91 -62.59
C LEU A 61 38.53 -22.38 -62.71
N LYS A 62 39.06 -21.85 -63.83
CA LYS A 62 39.09 -20.41 -64.09
C LYS A 62 37.70 -19.84 -64.34
N SER A 63 36.82 -20.58 -65.01
CA SER A 63 35.42 -20.19 -65.19
C SER A 63 34.69 -20.11 -63.85
N GLN A 64 34.93 -21.06 -62.94
CA GLN A 64 34.34 -21.01 -61.60
C GLN A 64 34.84 -19.79 -60.81
N GLN A 65 36.16 -19.54 -60.82
CA GLN A 65 36.74 -18.36 -60.18
C GLN A 65 36.13 -17.06 -60.71
N LEU A 66 35.87 -16.97 -62.02
CA LEU A 66 35.24 -15.80 -62.62
C LEU A 66 33.79 -15.62 -62.15
N ILE A 67 33.02 -16.70 -62.02
CA ILE A 67 31.65 -16.66 -61.51
C ILE A 67 31.66 -16.17 -60.05
N ASP A 68 32.53 -16.72 -59.22
CA ASP A 68 32.63 -16.36 -57.80
C ASP A 68 32.99 -14.87 -57.64
N LEU A 69 33.97 -14.38 -58.40
CA LEU A 69 34.37 -12.97 -58.41
C LEU A 69 33.25 -12.04 -58.91
N LYS A 70 32.47 -12.47 -59.91
CA LYS A 70 31.33 -11.68 -60.41
C LYS A 70 30.21 -11.59 -59.39
N LEU A 71 30.00 -12.65 -58.63
CA LEU A 71 29.00 -12.67 -57.56
C LEU A 71 29.43 -11.76 -56.40
N GLU A 72 30.71 -11.77 -56.04
CA GLU A 72 31.28 -10.84 -55.06
C GLU A 72 31.18 -9.38 -55.53
N GLU A 73 31.51 -9.10 -56.79
CA GLU A 73 31.37 -7.77 -57.40
C GLU A 73 29.92 -7.26 -57.29
N ALA A 74 28.93 -8.10 -57.62
CA ALA A 74 27.52 -7.73 -57.52
C ALA A 74 27.09 -7.44 -56.07
N LEU A 75 27.52 -8.26 -55.11
CA LEU A 75 27.24 -8.03 -53.69
C LEU A 75 27.85 -6.73 -53.18
N LEU A 76 29.08 -6.41 -53.60
CA LEU A 76 29.74 -5.15 -53.22
C LEU A 76 29.04 -3.94 -53.85
N GLN A 77 28.57 -4.04 -55.09
CA GLN A 77 27.79 -2.98 -55.74
C GLN A 77 26.45 -2.74 -55.03
N ASP A 78 25.76 -3.80 -54.62
CA ASP A 78 24.51 -3.67 -53.85
C ASP A 78 24.75 -3.03 -52.48
N ARG A 79 25.76 -3.46 -51.72
CA ARG A 79 26.12 -2.82 -50.45
C ARG A 79 26.46 -1.35 -50.62
N LEU A 80 27.23 -1.03 -51.66
CA LEU A 80 27.60 0.35 -51.92
C LEU A 80 26.33 1.19 -52.24
N LYS A 81 25.40 0.66 -53.03
CA LYS A 81 24.15 1.33 -53.41
C LYS A 81 23.15 1.51 -52.25
N TYR A 82 23.07 0.55 -51.33
CA TYR A 82 22.02 0.52 -50.30
C TYR A 82 22.52 0.80 -48.87
N GLU A 83 23.80 0.54 -48.56
CA GLU A 83 24.37 0.75 -47.22
C GLU A 83 25.30 1.97 -47.15
N VAL A 84 26.03 2.30 -48.23
CA VAL A 84 27.07 3.34 -48.22
C VAL A 84 26.57 4.69 -48.75
N PHE A 85 25.78 4.68 -49.82
CA PHE A 85 25.13 5.90 -50.32
C PHE A 85 23.76 6.05 -49.65
N ASP A 86 23.58 7.18 -48.93
CA ASP A 86 22.40 7.64 -48.20
C ASP A 86 21.15 6.75 -48.30
N LYS A 87 20.64 6.32 -47.12
CA LYS A 87 19.32 5.68 -47.01
C LYS A 87 18.33 6.32 -47.97
N ILE A 88 17.63 5.48 -48.73
CA ILE A 88 16.60 5.85 -49.69
C ILE A 88 15.76 7.01 -49.10
N LYS A 89 15.61 8.13 -49.82
CA LYS A 89 14.99 9.36 -49.30
C LYS A 89 13.61 9.10 -48.69
N GLU A 90 12.91 8.14 -49.28
CA GLU A 90 11.62 7.61 -48.87
C GLU A 90 11.65 6.96 -47.47
N GLU A 91 12.73 6.25 -47.12
CA GLU A 91 12.91 5.67 -45.77
C GLU A 91 13.12 6.75 -44.71
N ARG A 92 13.85 7.83 -45.03
CA ARG A 92 14.03 8.97 -44.14
C ARG A 92 12.70 9.68 -43.87
N ILE A 93 11.89 9.86 -44.91
CA ILE A 93 10.54 10.44 -44.80
C ILE A 93 9.64 9.52 -43.96
N ALA A 94 9.69 8.20 -44.19
CA ALA A 94 8.94 7.23 -43.40
C ALA A 94 9.32 7.26 -41.91
N GLN A 95 10.61 7.39 -41.57
CA GLN A 95 11.06 7.54 -40.18
C GLN A 95 10.54 8.83 -39.55
N ILE A 96 10.56 9.97 -40.28
CA ILE A 96 10.02 11.24 -39.78
C ILE A 96 8.51 11.13 -39.55
N ILE A 97 7.77 10.53 -40.48
CA ILE A 97 6.32 10.31 -40.33
C ILE A 97 6.05 9.40 -39.13
N THR A 98 6.82 8.32 -38.98
CA THR A 98 6.70 7.39 -37.85
C THR A 98 6.93 8.11 -36.52
N GLY A 99 7.97 8.96 -36.44
CA GLY A 99 8.22 9.79 -35.25
C GLY A 99 7.07 10.73 -34.93
N LYS A 100 6.51 11.42 -35.94
CA LYS A 100 5.34 12.30 -35.75
C LYS A 100 4.09 11.53 -35.29
N VAL A 101 3.88 10.32 -35.80
CA VAL A 101 2.77 9.46 -35.39
C VAL A 101 2.95 9.00 -33.94
N GLN A 102 4.16 8.58 -33.57
CA GLN A 102 4.47 8.21 -32.18
C GLN A 102 4.28 9.39 -31.23
N ASP A 103 4.75 10.58 -31.58
CA ASP A 103 4.52 11.80 -30.79
C ASP A 103 3.02 12.10 -30.60
N ALA A 104 2.21 11.91 -31.65
CA ALA A 104 0.77 12.10 -31.58
C ALA A 104 0.09 11.06 -30.68
N ILE A 105 0.53 9.81 -30.71
CA ILE A 105 0.05 8.74 -29.82
C ILE A 105 0.38 9.07 -28.37
N LEU A 106 1.63 9.44 -28.08
CA LEU A 106 2.05 9.81 -26.72
C LEU A 106 1.25 11.00 -26.18
N LYS A 107 1.01 12.02 -27.02
CA LYS A 107 0.15 13.16 -26.65
C LYS A 107 -1.28 12.74 -26.34
N LYS A 108 -1.86 11.82 -27.13
CA LYS A 108 -3.20 11.27 -26.88
C LYS A 108 -3.24 10.49 -25.56
N GLU A 109 -2.26 9.64 -25.29
CA GLU A 109 -2.20 8.86 -24.06
C GLU A 109 -2.04 9.75 -22.83
N ALA A 110 -1.18 10.77 -22.90
CA ALA A 110 -1.06 11.78 -21.86
C ALA A 110 -2.39 12.52 -21.62
N ALA A 111 -3.09 12.92 -22.69
CA ALA A 111 -4.39 13.56 -22.57
C ALA A 111 -5.45 12.66 -21.93
N LEU A 112 -5.46 11.35 -22.25
CA LEU A 112 -6.34 10.37 -21.62
C LEU A 112 -6.05 10.21 -20.13
N ALA A 113 -4.77 10.13 -19.75
CA ALA A 113 -4.37 10.06 -18.33
C ALA A 113 -4.80 11.33 -17.56
N ILE A 114 -4.63 12.51 -18.17
CA ILE A 114 -5.09 13.78 -17.60
C ILE A 114 -6.62 13.77 -17.46
N GLN A 115 -7.35 13.33 -18.48
CA GLN A 115 -8.81 13.24 -18.41
C GLN A 115 -9.28 12.30 -17.28
N GLN A 116 -8.63 11.15 -17.12
CA GLN A 116 -8.95 10.21 -16.06
C GLN A 116 -8.71 10.80 -14.67
N THR A 117 -7.56 11.45 -14.47
CA THR A 117 -7.26 12.11 -13.18
C THR A 117 -8.24 13.24 -12.86
N TYR A 118 -8.65 14.05 -13.85
CA TYR A 118 -9.71 15.04 -13.64
C TYR A 118 -11.07 14.41 -13.32
N ALA A 119 -11.43 13.29 -13.95
CA ALA A 119 -12.66 12.57 -13.62
C ALA A 119 -12.65 12.05 -12.17
N GLU A 120 -11.51 11.54 -11.70
CA GLU A 120 -11.33 11.12 -10.30
C GLU A 120 -11.45 12.31 -9.34
N ILE A 121 -10.81 13.44 -9.63
CA ILE A 121 -10.91 14.68 -8.84
C ILE A 121 -12.37 15.13 -8.74
N ILE A 122 -13.10 15.18 -9.87
CA ILE A 122 -14.52 15.56 -9.89
C ILE A 122 -15.36 14.61 -9.03
N ASN A 123 -15.07 13.31 -9.06
CA ASN A 123 -15.78 12.32 -8.26
C ASN A 123 -15.52 12.51 -6.75
N VAL A 124 -14.29 12.84 -6.36
CA VAL A 124 -13.97 13.20 -4.96
C VAL A 124 -14.74 14.46 -4.56
N MET A 125 -14.69 15.52 -5.36
CA MET A 125 -15.41 16.77 -5.08
C MET A 125 -16.93 16.57 -4.94
N LYS A 126 -17.52 15.70 -5.75
CA LYS A 126 -18.95 15.34 -5.63
C LYS A 126 -19.26 14.63 -4.32
N LYS A 127 -18.39 13.71 -3.88
CA LYS A 127 -18.55 13.03 -2.58
C LYS A 127 -18.40 14.01 -1.42
N ASP A 128 -17.43 14.92 -1.50
CA ASP A 128 -17.21 15.95 -0.49
C ASP A 128 -18.42 16.90 -0.41
N ALA A 129 -18.99 17.31 -1.54
CA ALA A 129 -20.20 18.12 -1.57
C ALA A 129 -21.37 17.44 -0.82
N LEU A 130 -21.63 16.15 -1.10
CA LEU A 130 -22.68 15.39 -0.40
C LEU A 130 -22.40 15.26 1.11
N TYR A 131 -21.14 15.09 1.49
CA TYR A 131 -20.73 15.02 2.89
C TYR A 131 -20.96 16.36 3.61
N PHE A 132 -20.57 17.48 2.99
CA PHE A 132 -20.81 18.80 3.55
C PHE A 132 -22.30 19.14 3.64
N ASP A 133 -23.11 18.77 2.65
CA ASP A 133 -24.56 18.92 2.72
C ASP A 133 -25.16 18.14 3.91
N GLY A 134 -24.67 16.92 4.14
CA GLY A 134 -25.05 16.13 5.31
C GLY A 134 -24.72 16.83 6.62
N ILE A 135 -23.50 17.37 6.76
CA ILE A 135 -23.10 18.15 7.94
C ILE A 135 -23.99 19.39 8.10
N LEU A 136 -24.17 20.17 7.04
CA LEU A 136 -24.97 21.39 7.09
C LEU A 136 -26.41 21.11 7.54
N PHE A 137 -27.02 20.03 7.04
CA PHE A 137 -28.33 19.58 7.48
C PHE A 137 -28.36 19.21 8.97
N THR A 138 -27.34 18.50 9.46
CA THR A 138 -27.27 18.17 10.90
C THR A 138 -27.10 19.40 11.78
N ILE A 139 -26.26 20.35 11.39
CA ILE A 139 -26.06 21.62 12.11
C ILE A 139 -27.35 22.44 12.12
N GLN A 140 -28.07 22.49 10.99
CA GLN A 140 -29.33 23.21 10.91
C GLN A 140 -30.39 22.59 11.84
N ASN A 141 -30.51 21.27 11.87
CA ASN A 141 -31.41 20.59 12.79
C ASN A 141 -31.03 20.84 14.25
N ASP A 142 -29.76 20.74 14.59
CA ASP A 142 -29.27 20.99 15.94
C ASP A 142 -29.54 22.45 16.37
N TYR A 143 -29.34 23.42 15.48
CA TYR A 143 -29.72 24.82 15.70
C TYR A 143 -31.20 24.96 16.08
N TRP A 144 -32.11 24.29 15.38
CA TRP A 144 -33.55 24.31 15.70
C TRP A 144 -33.84 23.70 17.07
N TYR A 145 -33.22 22.57 17.39
CA TYR A 145 -33.38 21.93 18.70
C TYR A 145 -32.84 22.80 19.83
N GLN A 146 -31.65 23.37 19.68
CA GLN A 146 -31.06 24.28 20.65
C GLN A 146 -31.92 25.52 20.84
N CYS A 147 -32.40 26.14 19.76
CA CYS A 147 -33.30 27.29 19.83
C CYS A 147 -34.57 26.96 20.63
N ARG A 148 -35.18 25.81 20.37
CA ARG A 148 -36.35 25.34 21.11
C ARG A 148 -36.05 25.07 22.58
N CYS A 149 -34.90 24.48 22.90
CA CYS A 149 -34.45 24.25 24.27
C CYS A 149 -34.27 25.57 25.04
N VAL A 150 -33.60 26.56 24.43
CA VAL A 150 -33.40 27.89 25.03
C VAL A 150 -34.75 28.58 25.26
N LEU A 151 -35.65 28.57 24.27
CA LEU A 151 -36.98 29.15 24.40
C LEU A 151 -37.78 28.51 25.55
N ASN A 152 -37.74 27.18 25.66
CA ASN A 152 -38.40 26.47 26.75
C ASN A 152 -37.76 26.77 28.11
N ALA A 153 -36.43 26.85 28.18
CA ALA A 153 -35.72 27.22 29.40
C ALA A 153 -36.07 28.64 29.85
N ALA A 154 -36.15 29.59 28.91
CA ALA A 154 -36.58 30.96 29.19
C ALA A 154 -38.03 31.00 29.71
N LYS A 155 -38.95 30.25 29.09
CA LYS A 155 -40.34 30.14 29.56
C LYS A 155 -40.43 29.56 30.97
N GLN A 156 -39.65 28.51 31.27
CA GLN A 156 -39.61 27.93 32.62
C GLN A 156 -38.97 28.90 33.63
N GLY A 157 -37.94 29.63 33.23
CA GLY A 157 -37.33 30.69 34.03
C GLY A 157 -38.34 31.77 34.39
N GLN A 158 -39.14 32.22 33.41
CA GLN A 158 -40.20 33.20 33.64
C GLN A 158 -41.24 32.69 34.64
N LEU A 159 -41.76 31.48 34.45
CA LEU A 159 -42.73 30.88 35.37
C LEU A 159 -42.17 30.73 36.80
N ALA A 160 -40.90 30.33 36.91
CA ALA A 160 -40.23 30.23 38.20
C ALA A 160 -40.06 31.60 38.87
N THR A 161 -39.76 32.66 38.11
CA THR A 161 -39.69 34.03 38.65
C THR A 161 -41.04 34.57 39.07
N GLU A 162 -42.10 34.29 38.30
CA GLU A 162 -43.48 34.65 38.66
C GLU A 162 -43.87 33.95 39.96
N TYR A 163 -43.67 32.63 40.06
CA TYR A 163 -43.94 31.88 41.28
C TYR A 163 -43.14 32.37 42.49
N LYS A 164 -41.85 32.73 42.29
CA LYS A 164 -41.03 33.31 43.37
C LYS A 164 -41.63 34.63 43.86
N ASN A 165 -42.01 35.50 42.94
CA ASN A 165 -42.60 36.80 43.26
C ASN A 165 -43.94 36.64 44.01
N ASP A 166 -44.80 35.71 43.57
CA ASP A 166 -46.06 35.41 44.25
C ASP A 166 -45.82 34.94 45.68
N ARG A 167 -44.84 34.05 45.89
CA ARG A 167 -44.45 33.58 47.22
C ARG A 167 -43.89 34.70 48.10
N GLU A 168 -43.05 35.57 47.56
CA GLU A 168 -42.52 36.73 48.29
C GLU A 168 -43.65 37.66 48.76
N GLN A 169 -44.67 37.90 47.91
CA GLN A 169 -45.86 38.66 48.29
C GLN A 169 -46.70 37.97 49.37
N GLU A 170 -46.92 36.65 49.26
CA GLU A 170 -47.61 35.87 50.30
C GLU A 170 -46.89 35.95 51.65
N PHE A 171 -45.55 35.83 51.65
CA PHE A 171 -44.74 35.94 52.86
C PHE A 171 -44.83 37.34 53.47
N GLU A 172 -44.75 38.40 52.66
CA GLU A 172 -44.87 39.78 53.16
C GLU A 172 -46.26 40.05 53.75
N ALA A 173 -47.32 39.52 53.12
CA ALA A 173 -48.68 39.62 53.64
C ALA A 173 -48.83 38.88 54.98
N LEU A 174 -48.29 37.67 55.09
CA LEU A 174 -48.30 36.87 56.31
C LEU A 174 -47.49 37.55 57.44
N GLU A 175 -46.32 38.10 57.12
CA GLU A 175 -45.49 38.83 58.07
C GLU A 175 -46.25 40.04 58.64
N LYS A 176 -46.91 40.83 57.78
CA LYS A 176 -47.76 41.95 58.22
C LYS A 176 -48.90 41.49 59.13
N ALA A 177 -49.57 40.38 58.79
CA ALA A 177 -50.64 39.83 59.61
C ALA A 177 -50.15 39.37 60.99
N ILE A 178 -49.02 38.65 61.04
CA ILE A 178 -48.40 38.21 62.31
C ILE A 178 -47.96 39.42 63.14
N LEU A 179 -47.37 40.44 62.53
CA LEU A 179 -46.97 41.65 63.25
C LEU A 179 -48.17 42.40 63.84
N GLN A 180 -49.32 42.41 63.16
CA GLN A 180 -50.55 42.96 63.70
C GLN A 180 -51.07 42.12 64.85
N ASP A 181 -51.12 40.79 64.69
CA ASP A 181 -51.56 39.85 65.73
C ASP A 181 -50.69 39.93 66.99
N MET A 182 -49.37 40.03 66.83
CA MET A 182 -48.45 40.22 67.96
C MET A 182 -48.68 41.55 68.68
N LYS A 183 -49.04 42.61 67.95
CA LYS A 183 -49.39 43.90 68.56
C LYS A 183 -50.72 43.83 69.32
N THR A 184 -51.73 43.16 68.78
CA THR A 184 -53.03 42.98 69.47
C THR A 184 -52.86 42.10 70.69
N GLN A 185 -52.17 40.96 70.60
CA GLN A 185 -51.86 40.11 71.74
C GLN A 185 -51.11 40.87 72.84
N LYS A 186 -50.14 41.72 72.47
CA LYS A 186 -49.44 42.55 73.45
C LYS A 186 -50.38 43.54 74.14
N ALA A 187 -51.28 44.19 73.40
CA ALA A 187 -52.26 45.10 73.97
C ALA A 187 -53.25 44.38 74.90
N ASP A 188 -53.78 43.23 74.48
CA ASP A 188 -54.69 42.41 75.26
C ASP A 188 -54.02 41.91 76.56
N LEU A 189 -52.74 41.50 76.47
CA LEU A 189 -51.96 41.11 77.66
C LEU A 189 -51.73 42.28 78.61
N GLU A 190 -51.48 43.49 78.09
CA GLU A 190 -51.37 44.71 78.91
C GLU A 190 -52.69 45.01 79.62
N GLU A 191 -53.83 44.88 78.92
CA GLU A 191 -55.17 45.08 79.50
C GLU A 191 -55.49 44.02 80.56
N VAL A 192 -55.22 42.75 80.30
CA VAL A 192 -55.39 41.66 81.28
C VAL A 192 -54.47 41.88 82.47
N ARG A 193 -53.24 42.33 82.25
CA ARG A 193 -52.29 42.65 83.32
C ARG A 193 -52.79 43.82 84.17
N GLU A 194 -53.32 44.88 83.56
CA GLU A 194 -53.93 46.01 84.28
C GLU A 194 -55.15 45.55 85.09
N LYS A 195 -56.04 44.74 84.50
CA LYS A 195 -57.17 44.13 85.21
C LYS A 195 -56.72 43.21 86.34
N ALA A 196 -55.66 42.43 86.16
CA ALA A 196 -55.10 41.56 87.18
C ALA A 196 -54.42 42.36 88.30
N GLU A 197 -53.73 43.45 88.00
CA GLU A 197 -53.17 44.37 89.00
C GLU A 197 -54.27 45.11 89.77
N ASN A 198 -55.33 45.55 89.09
CA ASN A 198 -56.53 46.12 89.71
C ASN A 198 -57.27 45.10 90.57
N LEU A 199 -57.42 43.85 90.10
CA LEU A 199 -58.00 42.78 90.89
C LEU A 199 -57.10 42.44 92.08
N HIS A 200 -55.78 42.38 91.91
CA HIS A 200 -54.81 42.10 92.96
C HIS A 200 -54.82 43.21 94.03
N SER A 201 -54.88 44.48 93.65
CA SER A 201 -55.01 45.60 94.58
C SER A 201 -56.34 45.54 95.34
N ASN A 202 -57.45 45.25 94.66
CA ASN A 202 -58.75 45.02 95.27
C ASN A 202 -58.75 43.78 96.20
N LEU A 203 -58.10 42.67 95.81
CA LEU A 203 -57.95 41.46 96.62
C LEU A 203 -57.06 41.70 97.84
N LYS A 204 -56.06 42.57 97.73
CA LYS A 204 -55.20 42.98 98.86
C LYS A 204 -56.01 43.66 99.98
N HIS A 205 -57.17 44.21 99.64
CA HIS A 205 -58.15 44.75 100.59
C HIS A 205 -59.21 43.74 101.06
N LEU A 206 -59.33 42.58 100.40
CA LEU A 206 -60.33 41.53 100.71
C LEU A 206 -59.72 40.25 101.30
N LEU A 207 -58.40 40.04 101.18
CA LEU A 207 -57.70 38.92 101.79
C LEU A 207 -57.40 39.23 103.26
N ARG A 208 -58.34 38.82 104.11
CA ARG A 208 -57.97 38.30 105.43
C ARG A 208 -57.07 37.09 105.18
N ARG A 209 -55.79 37.19 105.59
CA ARG A 209 -54.89 36.04 105.77
C ARG A 209 -55.66 35.01 106.57
N ASP A 210 -56.17 33.96 105.94
CA ASP A 210 -56.55 32.69 106.54
C ASP A 210 -57.03 31.78 105.42
N SER A 211 -56.16 30.88 104.97
CA SER A 211 -56.43 29.45 104.72
C SER A 211 -55.43 28.89 103.70
N ASP A 212 -54.53 28.07 104.23
CA ASP A 212 -53.81 27.06 103.46
C ASP A 212 -54.83 26.16 102.78
N LEU A 213 -55.11 26.44 101.50
CA LEU A 213 -55.89 25.52 100.68
C LEU A 213 -54.94 24.44 100.17
N THR A 214 -54.75 23.42 101.01
CA THR A 214 -54.19 22.13 100.63
C THR A 214 -55.00 21.61 99.44
N THR A 215 -54.43 21.69 98.24
CA THR A 215 -54.98 21.04 97.05
C THR A 215 -55.04 19.55 97.31
N CYS A 216 -56.24 19.04 97.59
CA CYS A 216 -56.52 17.62 97.63
C CYS A 216 -56.23 17.05 96.24
N ILE A 217 -55.16 16.27 96.14
CA ILE A 217 -54.93 15.34 95.04
C ILE A 217 -56.06 14.32 95.12
N MET A 218 -57.13 14.53 94.34
CA MET A 218 -58.11 13.48 94.08
C MET A 218 -57.39 12.37 93.29
N LYS A 219 -57.05 11.27 93.97
CA LYS A 219 -56.79 10.01 93.29
C LYS A 219 -58.11 9.57 92.67
N VAL A 220 -58.23 9.76 91.36
CA VAL A 220 -59.31 9.17 90.56
C VAL A 220 -59.11 7.66 90.63
N GLU A 221 -60.11 6.93 91.13
CA GLU A 221 -60.12 5.47 91.06
C GLU A 221 -60.23 5.04 89.59
N GLU A 222 -59.29 4.20 89.17
CA GLU A 222 -59.23 3.62 87.83
C GLU A 222 -60.50 2.81 87.57
N THR A 223 -61.34 3.30 86.68
CA THR A 223 -62.54 2.62 86.19
C THR A 223 -62.11 1.52 85.22
N GLN A 224 -62.89 0.43 85.13
CA GLN A 224 -62.60 -0.79 84.33
C GLN A 224 -62.23 -0.57 82.85
N ASP A 225 -62.45 0.63 82.29
CA ASP A 225 -62.04 0.98 80.92
C ASP A 225 -60.52 1.15 80.74
N PHE A 226 -59.73 1.34 81.82
CA PHE A 226 -58.28 1.51 81.74
C PHE A 226 -57.49 0.19 81.59
N GLU A 227 -58.02 -0.95 82.03
CA GLU A 227 -57.34 -2.25 81.87
C GLU A 227 -57.24 -2.67 80.39
N MET A 228 -58.31 -2.47 79.61
CA MET A 228 -58.28 -2.73 78.17
C MET A 228 -57.29 -1.83 77.44
N LEU A 229 -57.20 -0.56 77.85
CA LEU A 229 -56.24 0.40 77.29
C LEU A 229 -54.79 0.01 77.62
N HIS A 230 -54.53 -0.50 78.82
CA HIS A 230 -53.20 -0.99 79.21
C HIS A 230 -52.79 -2.26 78.45
N ASP A 231 -53.73 -3.16 78.16
CA ASP A 231 -53.48 -4.32 77.31
C ASP A 231 -53.19 -3.92 75.85
N ASP A 232 -53.91 -2.94 75.32
CA ASP A 232 -53.67 -2.44 73.98
C ASP A 232 -52.35 -1.67 73.87
N LEU A 233 -51.96 -0.88 74.89
CA LEU A 233 -50.64 -0.27 74.97
C LEU A 233 -49.52 -1.31 75.01
N ARG A 234 -49.69 -2.41 75.77
CA ARG A 234 -48.72 -3.53 75.79
C ARG A 234 -48.56 -4.17 74.42
N LYS A 235 -49.66 -4.37 73.68
CA LYS A 235 -49.61 -4.92 72.31
C LYS A 235 -48.89 -3.96 71.36
N ILE A 236 -49.20 -2.66 71.41
CA ILE A 236 -48.56 -1.64 70.58
C ILE A 236 -47.06 -1.57 70.87
N GLU A 237 -46.66 -1.57 72.15
CA GLU A 237 -45.26 -1.56 72.55
C GLU A 237 -44.51 -2.82 72.09
N ALA A 238 -45.16 -4.00 72.16
CA ALA A 238 -44.60 -5.25 71.64
C ALA A 238 -44.37 -5.18 70.12
N THR A 239 -45.33 -4.65 69.35
CA THR A 239 -45.17 -4.44 67.90
C THR A 239 -44.09 -3.42 67.57
N LEU A 240 -43.98 -2.32 68.33
CA LEU A 240 -42.95 -1.31 68.11
C LEU A 240 -41.55 -1.82 68.44
N LYS A 241 -41.39 -2.64 69.49
CA LYS A 241 -40.13 -3.34 69.80
C LYS A 241 -39.74 -4.30 68.68
N PHE A 242 -40.68 -5.12 68.20
CA PHE A 242 -40.44 -6.00 67.06
C PHE A 242 -40.02 -5.23 65.80
N LEU A 243 -40.72 -4.14 65.47
CA LEU A 243 -40.38 -3.29 64.31
C LEU A 243 -39.01 -2.63 64.46
N ARG A 244 -38.67 -2.13 65.64
CA ARG A 244 -37.35 -1.56 65.94
C ARG A 244 -36.24 -2.58 65.71
N ASP A 245 -36.42 -3.79 66.23
CA ASP A 245 -35.41 -4.86 66.14
C ASP A 245 -35.28 -5.36 64.69
N THR A 246 -36.39 -5.45 63.95
CA THR A 246 -36.39 -5.85 62.53
C THR A 246 -35.78 -4.79 61.61
N THR A 247 -35.98 -3.51 61.92
CA THR A 247 -35.44 -2.39 61.14
C THR A 247 -34.03 -1.97 61.57
N LEU A 248 -33.49 -2.57 62.64
CA LEU A 248 -32.17 -2.30 63.23
C LEU A 248 -31.97 -0.83 63.62
N VAL A 249 -32.99 -0.24 64.26
CA VAL A 249 -33.02 1.20 64.58
C VAL A 249 -32.86 1.45 66.08
N SER A 250 -32.19 2.54 66.48
CA SER A 250 -31.89 2.88 67.88
C SER A 250 -33.08 3.47 68.68
N SER A 251 -34.08 4.07 68.02
CA SER A 251 -35.27 4.65 68.66
C SER A 251 -36.55 4.39 67.85
N PHE A 252 -37.73 4.45 68.50
CA PHE A 252 -39.01 4.21 67.83
C PHE A 252 -39.33 5.27 66.75
N GLU A 253 -38.90 6.52 66.96
CA GLU A 253 -39.13 7.64 66.01
C GLU A 253 -38.45 7.41 64.66
N LEU A 254 -37.35 6.67 64.65
CA LEU A 254 -36.53 6.42 63.46
C LEU A 254 -37.02 5.22 62.63
N ILE A 255 -38.02 4.45 63.12
CA ILE A 255 -38.58 3.30 62.40
C ILE A 255 -39.18 3.74 61.05
N TYR A 256 -40.01 4.78 61.07
CA TYR A 256 -40.71 5.24 59.86
C TYR A 256 -39.74 5.86 58.81
N PRO A 257 -38.81 6.77 59.19
CA PRO A 257 -37.77 7.25 58.27
C PRO A 257 -36.93 6.12 57.66
N SER A 258 -36.55 5.12 58.47
CA SER A 258 -35.77 3.96 57.99
C SER A 258 -36.55 3.15 56.96
N LEU A 259 -37.82 2.83 57.22
CA LEU A 259 -38.69 2.13 56.28
C LEU A 259 -38.90 2.92 54.98
N GLN A 260 -39.07 4.24 55.07
CA GLN A 260 -39.22 5.10 53.90
C GLN A 260 -37.95 5.09 53.02
N GLU A 261 -36.77 5.10 53.64
CA GLU A 261 -35.50 5.04 52.92
C GLU A 261 -35.25 3.65 52.32
N GLN A 262 -35.56 2.56 53.03
CA GLN A 262 -35.54 1.21 52.46
C GLN A 262 -36.44 1.10 51.22
N LEU A 263 -37.61 1.74 51.24
CA LEU A 263 -38.53 1.74 50.10
C LEU A 263 -37.98 2.55 48.92
N ARG A 264 -37.31 3.68 49.18
CA ARG A 264 -36.57 4.45 48.15
C ARG A 264 -35.41 3.65 47.56
N GLN A 265 -34.63 2.99 48.39
CA GLN A 265 -33.52 2.13 47.95
C GLN A 265 -34.03 0.97 47.09
N LYS A 266 -35.12 0.30 47.50
CA LYS A 266 -35.79 -0.74 46.72
C LYS A 266 -36.22 -0.23 45.34
N ARG A 267 -36.81 0.97 45.26
CA ARG A 267 -37.18 1.60 43.98
C ARG A 267 -35.96 1.87 43.10
N ARG A 268 -34.87 2.41 43.66
CA ARG A 268 -33.61 2.66 42.94
C ARG A 268 -32.98 1.37 42.42
N LEU A 269 -32.88 0.34 43.26
CA LEU A 269 -32.34 -0.98 42.89
C LEU A 269 -33.20 -1.65 41.81
N SER A 270 -34.53 -1.58 41.93
CA SER A 270 -35.43 -2.12 40.91
C SER A 270 -35.27 -1.40 39.57
N ALA A 271 -35.13 -0.07 39.57
CA ALA A 271 -34.87 0.70 38.35
C ALA A 271 -33.51 0.35 37.73
N LEU A 272 -32.47 0.16 38.55
CA LEU A 272 -31.15 -0.26 38.11
C LEU A 272 -31.18 -1.67 37.49
N ALA A 273 -31.86 -2.62 38.14
CA ALA A 273 -32.04 -3.97 37.63
C ALA A 273 -32.71 -3.96 36.24
N LYS A 274 -33.82 -3.23 36.09
CA LYS A 274 -34.50 -3.04 34.79
C LYS A 274 -33.63 -2.36 33.72
N LYS A 275 -32.69 -1.51 34.12
CA LYS A 275 -31.73 -0.88 33.20
C LYS A 275 -30.67 -1.89 32.76
N CYS A 276 -30.14 -2.69 33.69
CA CYS A 276 -29.18 -3.74 33.40
C CYS A 276 -29.78 -4.81 32.47
N GLU A 277 -31.03 -5.20 32.66
CA GLU A 277 -31.75 -6.13 31.76
C GLU A 277 -31.83 -5.59 30.33
N ARG A 278 -32.29 -4.34 30.16
CA ARG A 278 -32.35 -3.67 28.85
C ARG A 278 -30.98 -3.55 28.17
N ASN A 279 -29.95 -3.24 28.95
CA ASN A 279 -28.58 -3.18 28.45
C ASN A 279 -28.10 -4.57 27.98
N ARG A 280 -28.39 -5.63 28.75
CA ARG A 280 -28.06 -7.02 28.39
C ARG A 280 -28.73 -7.43 27.08
N GLU A 281 -30.02 -7.13 26.91
CA GLU A 281 -30.75 -7.40 25.66
C GLU A 281 -30.14 -6.64 24.47
N THR A 282 -29.79 -5.37 24.67
CA THR A 282 -29.14 -4.57 23.62
C THR A 282 -27.80 -5.16 23.21
N ILE A 283 -26.99 -5.62 24.17
CA ILE A 283 -25.70 -6.27 23.91
C ILE A 283 -25.90 -7.59 23.19
N MET A 284 -26.86 -8.42 23.62
CA MET A 284 -27.20 -9.67 22.94
C MET A 284 -27.62 -9.44 21.48
N ASN A 285 -28.47 -8.44 21.22
CA ASN A 285 -28.88 -8.11 19.86
C ASN A 285 -27.71 -7.65 18.98
N LYS A 286 -26.81 -6.84 19.53
CA LYS A 286 -25.57 -6.42 18.82
C LYS A 286 -24.65 -7.61 18.53
N MET A 287 -24.51 -8.52 19.50
CA MET A 287 -23.70 -9.74 19.34
C MET A 287 -24.28 -10.64 18.25
N ASN A 288 -25.60 -10.88 18.26
CA ASN A 288 -26.29 -11.67 17.25
C ASN A 288 -26.14 -11.05 15.85
N HIS A 289 -26.25 -9.72 15.73
CA HIS A 289 -26.05 -9.03 14.46
C HIS A 289 -24.61 -9.13 13.96
N ALA A 290 -23.62 -8.96 14.85
CA ALA A 290 -22.21 -9.10 14.52
C ALA A 290 -21.88 -10.55 14.10
N GLU A 291 -22.47 -11.54 14.75
CA GLU A 291 -22.34 -12.95 14.38
C GLU A 291 -22.95 -13.22 13.01
N MET A 292 -24.16 -12.72 12.75
CA MET A 292 -24.80 -12.81 11.44
C MET A 292 -23.93 -12.18 10.35
N MET A 293 -23.39 -10.98 10.59
CA MET A 293 -22.50 -10.29 9.64
C MET A 293 -21.19 -11.05 9.44
N SER A 294 -20.61 -11.61 10.49
CA SER A 294 -19.42 -12.47 10.42
C SER A 294 -19.66 -13.71 9.57
N ASN A 295 -20.81 -14.38 9.76
CA ASN A 295 -21.22 -15.53 8.96
C ASN A 295 -21.48 -15.14 7.50
N LEU A 296 -22.11 -13.98 7.26
CA LEU A 296 -22.25 -13.39 5.93
C LEU A 296 -20.88 -13.15 5.30
N LEU A 297 -19.93 -12.53 5.99
CA LEU A 297 -18.59 -12.27 5.45
C LEU A 297 -17.78 -13.56 5.21
N LYS A 298 -17.97 -14.60 6.03
CA LYS A 298 -17.35 -15.91 5.82
C LYS A 298 -17.92 -16.66 4.62
N ASN A 299 -19.23 -16.57 4.41
CA ASN A 299 -19.94 -17.35 3.40
C ASN A 299 -20.14 -16.59 2.08
N THR A 300 -20.10 -15.26 2.12
CA THR A 300 -20.03 -14.41 0.95
C THR A 300 -18.58 -14.39 0.51
N MET A 301 -18.18 -15.42 -0.24
CA MET A 301 -17.02 -15.29 -1.11
C MET A 301 -17.30 -14.11 -2.04
N VAL A 302 -16.67 -12.97 -1.78
CA VAL A 302 -16.57 -11.95 -2.82
C VAL A 302 -15.80 -12.62 -3.95
N GLU A 303 -16.41 -12.79 -5.13
CA GLU A 303 -15.80 -13.44 -6.30
C GLU A 303 -14.40 -12.85 -6.59
N THR A 304 -14.24 -11.57 -6.30
CA THR A 304 -12.97 -10.83 -6.39
C THR A 304 -11.85 -11.33 -5.48
N THR A 305 -12.13 -12.06 -4.39
CA THR A 305 -11.10 -12.58 -3.47
C THR A 305 -10.44 -13.84 -4.02
N GLY A 306 -11.20 -14.67 -4.74
CA GLY A 306 -10.67 -15.80 -5.51
C GLY A 306 -9.83 -15.33 -6.69
N GLU A 307 -10.35 -14.35 -7.44
CA GLU A 307 -9.62 -13.68 -8.52
C GLU A 307 -8.37 -12.98 -8.01
N TYR A 308 -8.44 -12.30 -6.86
CA TYR A 308 -7.28 -11.66 -6.23
C TYR A 308 -6.21 -12.67 -5.82
N LYS A 309 -6.59 -13.80 -5.22
CA LYS A 309 -5.63 -14.87 -4.87
C LYS A 309 -5.00 -15.48 -6.13
N LYS A 310 -5.77 -15.67 -7.20
CA LYS A 310 -5.27 -16.16 -8.48
C LYS A 310 -4.30 -15.15 -9.12
N ARG A 311 -4.70 -13.88 -9.23
CA ARG A 311 -3.89 -12.77 -9.75
C ARG A 311 -2.60 -12.58 -8.95
N LYS A 312 -2.67 -12.69 -7.62
CA LYS A 312 -1.50 -12.64 -6.75
C LYS A 312 -0.53 -13.77 -7.04
N LYS A 313 -1.03 -14.98 -7.29
CA LYS A 313 -0.19 -16.13 -7.65
C LYS A 313 0.46 -15.92 -9.02
N GLU A 314 -0.32 -15.52 -10.02
CA GLU A 314 0.17 -15.19 -11.38
C GLU A 314 1.29 -14.15 -11.34
N LEU A 315 1.11 -13.06 -10.58
CA LEU A 315 2.13 -12.01 -10.44
C LEU A 315 3.40 -12.51 -9.72
N MET A 316 3.27 -13.43 -8.75
CA MET A 316 4.43 -14.01 -8.08
C MET A 316 5.22 -14.92 -9.03
N ASP A 317 4.53 -15.70 -9.86
CA ASP A 317 5.15 -16.57 -10.85
C ASP A 317 5.88 -15.73 -11.92
N GLU A 318 5.29 -14.62 -12.38
CA GLU A 318 5.94 -13.66 -13.31
C GLU A 318 7.19 -13.01 -12.70
N ILE A 319 7.15 -12.62 -11.43
CA ILE A 319 8.31 -12.06 -10.72
C ILE A 319 9.45 -13.09 -10.63
N GLU A 320 9.13 -14.36 -10.40
CA GLU A 320 10.12 -15.43 -10.32
C GLU A 320 10.77 -15.68 -11.69
N GLU A 321 9.99 -15.66 -12.77
CA GLU A 321 10.49 -15.77 -14.14
C GLU A 321 11.44 -14.61 -14.51
N GLU A 322 11.05 -13.37 -14.21
CA GLU A 322 11.89 -12.19 -14.48
C GLU A 322 13.17 -12.18 -13.64
N ASN A 323 13.12 -12.66 -12.39
CA ASN A 323 14.32 -12.82 -11.57
C ASN A 323 15.29 -13.86 -12.15
N GLU A 324 14.79 -14.93 -12.74
CA GLU A 324 15.64 -15.93 -13.39
C GLU A 324 16.28 -15.38 -14.66
N LYS A 325 15.53 -14.65 -15.50
CA LYS A 325 16.09 -13.92 -16.65
C LYS A 325 17.18 -12.93 -16.23
N LYS A 326 16.96 -12.21 -15.13
CA LYS A 326 17.95 -11.29 -14.55
C LYS A 326 19.23 -12.04 -14.14
N ARG A 327 19.13 -13.19 -13.47
CA ARG A 327 20.30 -14.00 -13.09
C ARG A 327 21.11 -14.45 -14.29
N ILE A 328 20.45 -14.90 -15.36
CA ILE A 328 21.12 -15.28 -16.62
C ILE A 328 21.86 -14.08 -17.23
N CYS A 329 21.22 -12.90 -17.23
CA CYS A 329 21.82 -11.67 -17.75
C CYS A 329 23.04 -11.24 -16.92
N ASP A 330 22.94 -11.27 -15.59
CA ASP A 330 24.03 -10.97 -14.66
C ASP A 330 25.21 -11.94 -14.84
N HIS A 331 24.92 -13.23 -15.10
CA HIS A 331 25.95 -14.21 -15.42
C HIS A 331 26.67 -13.89 -16.74
N SER A 332 25.92 -13.50 -17.78
CA SER A 332 26.52 -13.07 -19.06
C SER A 332 27.39 -11.81 -18.90
N ILE A 333 26.92 -10.84 -18.11
CA ILE A 333 27.66 -9.59 -17.84
C ILE A 333 28.96 -9.90 -17.08
N THR A 334 28.91 -10.74 -16.05
CA THR A 334 30.10 -11.11 -15.27
C THR A 334 31.11 -11.87 -16.12
N PHE A 335 30.66 -12.80 -16.98
CA PHE A 335 31.52 -13.47 -17.96
C PHE A 335 32.20 -12.49 -18.90
N LYS A 336 31.44 -11.56 -19.51
CA LYS A 336 31.99 -10.53 -20.41
C LYS A 336 33.00 -9.62 -19.69
N ARG A 337 32.71 -9.21 -18.45
CA ARG A 337 33.64 -8.40 -17.63
C ARG A 337 34.95 -9.13 -17.37
N ASN A 338 34.88 -10.43 -17.05
CA ASN A 338 36.06 -11.26 -16.84
C ASN A 338 36.90 -11.41 -18.11
N LEU A 339 36.26 -11.64 -19.26
CA LEU A 339 36.94 -11.72 -20.54
C LEU A 339 37.64 -10.40 -20.89
N ILE A 340 36.97 -9.25 -20.72
CA ILE A 340 37.57 -7.93 -20.94
C ILE A 340 38.76 -7.71 -20.01
N ALA A 341 38.68 -8.14 -18.74
CA ALA A 341 39.80 -8.06 -17.81
C ALA A 341 40.99 -8.90 -18.28
N GLN A 342 40.76 -10.14 -18.71
CA GLN A 342 41.81 -11.01 -19.28
C GLN A 342 42.46 -10.41 -20.53
N VAL A 343 41.66 -9.87 -21.45
CA VAL A 343 42.17 -9.18 -22.64
C VAL A 343 43.03 -7.98 -22.25
N ARG A 344 42.58 -7.15 -21.30
CA ARG A 344 43.37 -6.02 -20.80
C ARG A 344 44.69 -6.46 -20.15
N ILE A 345 44.67 -7.55 -19.37
CA ILE A 345 45.89 -8.10 -18.75
C ILE A 345 46.86 -8.58 -19.83
N SER A 346 46.39 -9.36 -20.81
CA SER A 346 47.23 -9.86 -21.91
C SER A 346 47.79 -8.73 -22.77
N LEU A 347 46.99 -7.69 -23.09
CA LEU A 347 47.46 -6.52 -23.82
C LEU A 347 48.51 -5.73 -23.02
N ARG A 348 48.36 -5.61 -21.70
CA ARG A 348 49.40 -5.01 -20.84
C ARG A 348 50.68 -5.83 -20.83
N GLN A 349 50.57 -7.16 -20.76
CA GLN A 349 51.72 -8.06 -20.83
C GLN A 349 52.45 -7.94 -22.17
N ILE A 350 51.72 -7.94 -23.28
CA ILE A 350 52.27 -7.72 -24.62
C ILE A 350 52.95 -6.35 -24.70
N HIS A 351 52.28 -5.28 -24.25
CA HIS A 351 52.86 -3.93 -24.21
C HIS A 351 54.18 -3.90 -23.40
N GLN A 352 54.24 -4.62 -22.29
CA GLN A 352 55.43 -4.69 -21.44
C GLN A 352 56.57 -5.51 -22.07
N LEU A 353 56.25 -6.56 -22.83
CA LEU A 353 57.21 -7.30 -23.66
C LEU A 353 57.69 -6.46 -24.85
N CYS A 354 56.83 -5.66 -25.47
CA CYS A 354 57.23 -4.74 -26.53
C CYS A 354 58.17 -3.63 -26.01
N LYS A 355 58.00 -3.18 -24.75
CA LYS A 355 58.93 -2.22 -24.10
C LYS A 355 60.36 -2.76 -23.95
N THR A 356 60.58 -4.08 -23.90
CA THR A 356 61.93 -4.65 -23.84
C THR A 356 62.57 -4.82 -25.22
N ILE A 357 61.78 -4.78 -26.29
CA ILE A 357 62.23 -4.75 -27.69
C ILE A 357 62.36 -3.28 -28.13
N LYS A 358 63.27 -2.52 -27.50
CA LYS A 358 63.59 -1.17 -27.97
C LYS A 358 64.42 -1.28 -29.26
N THR A 359 63.90 -0.74 -30.36
CA THR A 359 64.72 -0.49 -31.55
C THR A 359 65.78 0.58 -31.22
N PRO A 360 66.97 0.53 -31.85
CA PRO A 360 68.05 1.49 -31.57
C PRO A 360 67.63 2.96 -31.79
N GLU A 361 66.58 3.22 -32.58
CA GLU A 361 66.03 4.56 -32.83
C GLU A 361 65.29 5.15 -31.62
N GLU A 362 64.64 4.33 -30.79
CA GLU A 362 63.90 4.81 -29.61
C GLU A 362 64.82 5.13 -28.42
N LYS A 363 65.99 4.50 -28.31
CA LYS A 363 67.03 4.86 -27.31
C LYS A 363 67.62 6.25 -27.55
N VAL A 364 67.52 6.78 -28.78
CA VAL A 364 67.96 8.14 -29.14
C VAL A 364 66.91 9.18 -28.76
N LEU A 365 65.62 8.84 -28.79
CA LEU A 365 64.55 9.75 -28.37
C LEU A 365 64.46 9.93 -26.85
N GLU A 366 64.68 8.88 -26.05
CA GLU A 366 64.71 9.00 -24.58
C GLU A 366 65.89 9.86 -24.09
N LYS A 367 67.05 9.86 -24.79
CA LYS A 367 68.14 10.79 -24.49
C LYS A 367 67.78 12.25 -24.77
N LYS A 368 66.92 12.52 -25.76
CA LYS A 368 66.40 13.87 -26.04
C LYS A 368 65.28 14.29 -25.09
N GLN A 369 64.48 13.35 -24.59
CA GLN A 369 63.44 13.63 -23.59
C GLN A 369 63.99 13.76 -22.16
N ALA A 370 65.17 13.21 -21.86
CA ALA A 370 65.85 13.45 -20.58
C ALA A 370 66.45 14.86 -20.45
N GLU A 371 66.61 15.61 -21.56
CA GLU A 371 67.08 17.01 -21.57
C GLU A 371 65.95 18.04 -21.43
N PHE A 372 64.69 17.64 -21.57
CA PHE A 372 63.54 18.48 -21.25
C PHE A 372 62.80 17.88 -20.07
N GLY A 373 62.92 18.55 -18.92
CA GLY A 373 62.43 18.11 -17.61
C GLY A 373 60.94 17.72 -17.55
N PRO A 374 60.51 17.14 -16.42
CA PRO A 374 59.20 16.52 -16.29
C PRO A 374 58.09 17.55 -16.49
N PHE A 375 57.18 17.26 -17.42
CA PHE A 375 55.88 17.93 -17.49
C PHE A 375 55.08 17.56 -16.22
N PRO A 376 54.39 18.52 -15.59
CA PRO A 376 53.66 18.29 -14.35
C PRO A 376 52.51 17.30 -14.58
N GLU A 377 52.52 16.22 -13.80
CA GLU A 377 51.53 15.12 -13.79
C GLU A 377 50.24 15.45 -13.01
N ASP A 378 49.99 16.71 -12.67
CA ASP A 378 48.79 17.14 -11.95
C ASP A 378 47.80 17.87 -12.87
N ALA A 379 47.23 17.13 -13.81
CA ALA A 379 45.93 17.47 -14.39
C ALA A 379 44.92 16.43 -13.87
N PRO A 380 43.98 16.82 -12.99
CA PRO A 380 42.95 15.89 -12.53
C PRO A 380 42.13 15.45 -13.73
N TYR A 381 42.25 14.17 -14.08
CA TYR A 381 41.32 13.51 -14.98
C TYR A 381 39.92 13.62 -14.37
N MET A 382 39.16 14.61 -14.85
CA MET A 382 37.72 14.67 -14.72
C MET A 382 37.15 13.38 -15.34
N PHE A 383 36.91 12.40 -14.49
CA PHE A 383 35.92 11.37 -14.77
C PHE A 383 34.62 12.08 -15.14
N PRO A 384 33.97 11.77 -16.28
CA PRO A 384 32.58 12.09 -16.41
C PRO A 384 31.86 11.25 -15.36
N HIS A 385 31.53 11.90 -14.23
CA HIS A 385 30.50 11.43 -13.33
C HIS A 385 29.32 10.99 -14.20
N PHE A 386 29.02 9.69 -14.18
CA PHE A 386 27.67 9.21 -14.40
C PHE A 386 26.79 9.98 -13.40
N ARG A 387 26.19 11.07 -13.87
CA ARG A 387 25.12 11.74 -13.14
C ARG A 387 24.04 10.70 -12.97
N SER A 388 23.80 10.36 -11.71
CA SER A 388 22.58 9.72 -11.26
C SER A 388 21.38 10.40 -11.92
N PHE A 389 20.55 9.60 -12.57
CA PHE A 389 19.17 9.94 -12.89
C PHE A 389 18.42 10.27 -11.59
N SER A 390 18.45 11.53 -11.14
CA SER A 390 17.60 11.98 -10.02
C SER A 390 17.28 13.48 -10.02
N THR A 391 17.58 14.23 -11.08
CA THR A 391 17.29 15.67 -11.16
C THR A 391 16.69 16.09 -12.50
N TRP A 392 15.55 15.46 -12.84
CA TRP A 392 14.61 15.95 -13.86
C TRP A 392 13.21 16.21 -13.32
N TYR A 393 13.09 16.41 -12.01
CA TYR A 393 11.92 17.02 -11.40
C TYR A 393 12.27 18.48 -11.07
N ILE A 394 11.36 19.39 -11.44
CA ILE A 394 11.39 20.84 -11.22
C ILE A 394 12.08 21.64 -12.34
N GLN A 395 11.40 21.72 -13.49
CA GLN A 395 11.32 22.98 -14.25
C GLN A 395 10.16 22.95 -15.27
N VAL A 396 8.92 22.93 -14.74
CA VAL A 396 7.74 23.46 -15.44
C VAL A 396 6.98 24.34 -14.46
N LYS A 397 7.53 25.52 -14.21
CA LYS A 397 6.81 26.71 -13.78
C LYS A 397 7.38 27.84 -14.60
N TYR A 398 6.50 28.62 -15.21
CA TYR A 398 6.75 29.67 -16.22
C TYR A 398 6.79 29.17 -17.66
N LEU A 399 5.60 29.01 -18.25
CA LEU A 399 5.14 29.76 -19.43
C LEU A 399 3.80 29.15 -19.91
N PHE A 400 2.73 29.96 -19.78
CA PHE A 400 1.39 29.85 -20.39
C PHE A 400 0.60 28.54 -20.26
#